data_AF-A0A3P5ZXV3-F1
#
_entry.id   AF-A0A3P5ZXV3-F1
#
_cell.length_a   1.000
_cell.length_b   1.000
_cell.length_c   1.000
_cell.angle_alpha   90.00
_cell.angle_beta   90.00
_cell.angle_gamma   90.00
#
_symmetry.space_group_name_H-M   'P 1'
#
loop_
_entity.id
_entity.type
_entity.pdbx_description
1 polymer ?
#
loop_
_entity_poly.entity_id
_entity_poly.type
_entity_poly.pdbx_seq_one_letter_code
_entity_poly.pdbx_strand_id
1 'polypeptide(L)' 'YLKRLVALATIYCIWFERNKRLHDNISTSPRTIFKQLDRFIRDAILSKRNRRQYGTLMQEWLRYD' A
#
# COMPACT_ATOMS: atom_id res chain seq x y z
N TYR A 1 -9.43 6.76 8.37
CA TYR A 1 -9.47 5.80 7.24
C TYR A 1 -8.08 5.51 6.68
N LEU A 2 -7.30 6.53 6.29
CA LEU A 2 -5.96 6.37 5.71
C LEU A 2 -5.01 5.54 6.58
N LYS A 3 -4.88 5.86 7.87
CA LYS A 3 -4.04 5.09 8.81
C LYS A 3 -4.35 3.57 8.82
N ARG A 4 -5.64 3.21 8.80
CA ARG A 4 -6.08 1.81 8.76
C ARG A 4 -5.75 1.15 7.42
N LEU A 5 -5.95 1.87 6.30
CA LEU A 5 -5.58 1.39 4.97
C LEU A 5 -4.07 1.10 4.88
N VAL A 6 -3.24 2.04 5.33
CA VAL A 6 -1.78 1.92 5.33
C VAL A 6 -1.34 0.74 6.18
N ALA A 7 -1.91 0.57 7.39
CA ALA A 7 -1.59 -0.56 8.25
C ALA A 7 -1.93 -1.91 7.60
N LEU A 8 -3.14 -2.04 7.04
CA LEU A 8 -3.56 -3.27 6.35
C LEU A 8 -2.67 -3.58 5.14
N ALA A 9 -2.36 -2.57 4.32
CA ALA A 9 -1.49 -2.73 3.16
C ALA A 9 -0.06 -3.14 3.58
N THR A 10 0.46 -2.57 4.67
CA THR A 10 1.79 -2.91 5.20
C THR A 10 1.84 -4.36 5.68
N ILE A 11 0.86 -4.79 6.47
CA ILE A 11 0.74 -6.17 6.96
C ILE A 11 0.65 -7.14 5.77
N TYR A 12 -0.16 -6.80 4.77
CA TYR A 12 -0.30 -7.61 3.56
C TYR A 12 1.02 -7.72 2.80
N CYS A 13 1.73 -6.62 2.56
CA CYS A 13 3.03 -6.62 1.86
C CYS A 13 4.07 -7.49 2.58
N ILE A 14 4.16 -7.40 3.91
CA ILE A 14 5.10 -8.22 4.71
C ILE A 14 4.73 -9.70 4.63
N TRP A 15 3.45 -10.02 4.81
CA TRP A 15 2.96 -11.40 4.74
C TRP A 15 3.18 -12.00 3.35
N PHE A 16 2.87 -11.24 2.29
CA PHE A 16 3.05 -11.68 0.91
C PHE A 16 4.52 -11.94 0.60
N GLU A 17 5.41 -11.07 1.05
CA GLU A 17 6.85 -11.23 0.84
C GLU A 17 7.42 -12.45 1.57
N ARG A 18 7.02 -12.65 2.83
CA ARG A 18 7.39 -13.84 3.60
C ARG A 18 6.94 -15.12 2.90
N ASN A 19 5.72 -15.14 2.37
CA ASN A 19 5.20 -16.30 1.65
C ASN A 19 5.90 -16.52 0.31
N LYS A 20 6.19 -15.45 -0.42
CA LYS A 20 7.01 -15.49 -1.64
C LYS A 20 8.38 -16.11 -1.38
N ARG A 21 9.05 -15.74 -0.29
CA ARG A 21 10.31 -16.38 0.12
C ARG A 21 10.14 -17.86 0.45
N LEU A 22 9.09 -18.19 1.20
CA LEU A 22 8.87 -19.56 1.68
C LEU A 22 8.50 -20.54 0.56
N HIS A 23 7.68 -20.11 -0.41
CA HIS A 23 7.16 -20.98 -1.46
C HIS A 23 7.93 -20.89 -2.78
N ASP A 24 8.40 -19.69 -3.15
CA ASP A 24 9.05 -19.47 -4.45
C ASP A 24 10.58 -19.31 -4.33
N ASN A 25 11.11 -19.27 -3.09
CA ASN A 25 12.52 -18.94 -2.80
C ASN A 25 12.96 -17.56 -3.37
N ILE A 26 11.99 -16.65 -3.57
CA ILE A 26 12.22 -15.31 -4.13
C ILE A 26 12.28 -14.30 -2.99
N SER A 27 13.44 -13.68 -2.81
CA SER A 27 13.61 -12.54 -1.90
C SER A 27 13.35 -11.24 -2.63
N THR A 28 12.38 -10.45 -2.15
CA THR A 28 12.05 -9.17 -2.77
C THR A 28 12.80 -8.04 -2.06
N SER A 29 13.41 -7.14 -2.83
CA SER A 29 14.12 -5.99 -2.24
C SER A 29 13.13 -5.10 -1.46
N PRO A 30 13.54 -4.52 -0.31
CA PRO A 30 12.70 -3.59 0.46
C PRO A 30 12.15 -2.45 -0.41
N ARG A 31 12.98 -1.92 -1.33
CA ARG A 31 12.57 -0.88 -2.28
C ARG A 31 11.40 -1.30 -3.16
N THR A 32 11.38 -2.54 -3.63
CA THR A 32 10.27 -3.07 -4.44
C THR A 32 9.01 -3.21 -3.60
N ILE A 33 9.13 -3.65 -2.34
CA ILE A 33 8.01 -3.75 -1.40
C ILE A 33 7.41 -2.35 -1.13
N PHE A 34 8.24 -1.34 -0.88
CA PHE A 34 7.76 0.04 -0.67
C PHE A 34 7.06 0.60 -1.90
N LYS A 35 7.56 0.32 -3.12
CA LYS A 35 6.87 0.69 -4.37
C LYS A 35 5.51 0.00 -4.52
N GLN A 36 5.40 -1.28 -4.17
CA GLN A 36 4.12 -2.00 -4.19
C GLN A 36 3.15 -1.44 -3.14
N LEU A 37 3.64 -1.15 -1.94
CA LEU A 37 2.85 -0.55 -0.86
C LEU A 37 2.27 0.80 -1.28
N ASP A 38 3.10 1.69 -1.83
CA ASP A 38 2.66 2.99 -2.33
C ASP A 38 1.60 2.84 -3.43
N ARG A 39 1.83 1.94 -4.40
CA ARG A 39 0.86 1.64 -5.45
C ARG A 39 -0.48 1.17 -4.87
N PHE A 40 -0.48 0.22 -3.93
CA PHE A 40 -1.71 -0.28 -3.31
C PHE A 40 -2.50 0.81 -2.60
N ILE A 41 -1.81 1.71 -1.91
CA ILE A 41 -2.44 2.81 -1.19
C ILE A 41 -3.03 3.81 -2.18
N ARG A 42 -2.30 4.18 -3.23
CA ARG A 42 -2.78 5.05 -4.30
C ARG A 42 -4.00 4.45 -5.02
N ASP A 43 -3.95 3.18 -5.41
CA ASP A 43 -5.06 2.48 -6.08
C ASP A 43 -6.30 2.40 -5.18
N ALA A 44 -6.12 2.12 -3.88
CA ALA A 44 -7.22 2.06 -2.92
C ALA A 44 -7.85 3.43 -2.61
N ILE A 45 -7.08 4.52 -2.70
CA ILE A 45 -7.62 5.89 -2.61
C ILE A 45 -8.36 6.25 -3.90
N LEU A 46 -7.74 6.00 -5.07
CA LEU A 46 -8.30 6.32 -6.38
C LEU A 46 -9.62 5.59 -6.65
N SER A 47 -9.73 4.32 -6.26
CA SER A 47 -10.97 3.54 -6.37
C SER A 47 -12.14 4.13 -5.57
N LYS A 48 -11.87 5.02 -4.61
CA LYS A 48 -12.88 5.69 -3.77
C LYS A 48 -13.00 7.19 -4.07
N ARG A 49 -12.28 7.71 -5.06
CA ARG A 49 -12.20 9.14 -5.39
C ARG A 49 -13.57 9.78 -5.68
N ASN A 50 -14.50 9.04 -6.26
CA ASN A 50 -15.84 9.55 -6.58
C ASN A 50 -16.74 9.75 -5.34
N ARG A 51 -16.31 9.29 -4.15
CA ARG A 51 -17.00 9.56 -2.89
C ARG A 51 -16.43 10.85 -2.29
N ARG A 52 -17.28 11.88 -2.13
CA ARG A 52 -16.89 13.21 -1.62
C ARG A 52 -16.02 13.17 -0.34
N GLN A 53 -16.22 12.20 0.53
CA GLN A 53 -15.46 12.00 1.78
C GLN A 53 -13.98 11.59 1.59
N TYR A 54 -13.58 11.16 0.39
CA TYR A 54 -12.26 10.56 0.11
C TYR A 54 -11.41 11.44 -0.81
N GLY A 55 -11.92 12.62 -1.21
CA GLY A 55 -11.25 13.52 -2.17
C GLY A 55 -9.92 14.10 -1.67
N THR A 56 -9.78 14.29 -0.36
CA THR A 56 -8.55 14.86 0.26
C THR A 56 -7.51 13.82 0.63
N LEU A 57 -7.86 12.52 0.62
CA LEU A 57 -6.96 11.46 1.12
C LEU A 57 -5.70 11.29 0.28
N MET A 58 -5.76 11.53 -1.03
CA MET A 58 -4.57 11.49 -1.89
C MET A 58 -3.61 12.64 -1.54
N GLN A 59 -4.17 13.82 -1.21
CA GLN A 59 -3.36 14.97 -0.78
C GLN A 59 -2.71 14.70 0.58
N GLU A 60 -3.43 14.05 1.51
CA GLU A 60 -2.85 13.61 2.78
C GLU A 60 -1.74 12.57 2.60
N TRP A 61 -1.89 11.66 1.62
CA TRP A 61 -0.88 10.64 1.31
C TRP A 61 0.40 11.26 0.72
N LEU A 62 0.25 12.19 -0.22
CA LEU A 62 1.36 12.85 -0.91
C LEU A 62 2.02 13.98 -0.09
N ARG A 63 1.53 14.26 1.12
CA ARG A 63 2.00 15.40 1.93
C ARG A 63 3.47 15.31 2.33
N TYR A 64 4.02 14.10 2.40
CA TYR A 64 5.38 13.82 2.88
C TYR A 64 6.20 12.97 1.89
N ASP A 65 5.73 12.86 0.64
CA ASP A 65 6.46 12.24 -0.48
C ASP A 65 7.56 13.20 -0.97
#